data_AF-A0AAC8Q9T8-F1
#
_entry.id   AF-A0AAC8Q9T8-F1
#
_cell.length_a   1.000
_cell.length_b   1.000
_cell.length_c   1.000
_cell.angle_alpha   90.00
_cell.angle_beta   90.00
_cell.angle_gamma   90.00
#
_symmetry.space_group_name_H-M   'P 1'
#
loop_
_entity.id
_entity.type
_entity.pdbx_description
1 polymer ?
#
loop_
_entity_poly.entity_id
_entity_poly.type
_entity_poly.pdbx_seq_one_letter_code
_entity_poly.pdbx_strand_id
1 'polypeptide(L)'
;MKLPLLLLLLLSAPALAAPRAAFVLRIEGSDAFVDLGRADTAQPGERLRVYRVIEARHPSTGKVLRDRFLLGEATVLEAGETLSRIAAPDELLARMEVGDEVEQVNAPAPRERPTTPGAATPAQPPAASATASSGPSDAERTALRTAWNTALKLPPAERAKVWEGFLANWPQSDLAGPIRTEISLLREAPVASSTTKVPASPVPPVLKVSAPTSALTDELITVSLSSLAGPTPRAVMVHWRERGSPTYRTVHMVAEPHGHFRATLPKEASVEPAIEYYVEAVEPSGATLAAGGLPSRPQHITIRRPPRDESIEYRNRSRVRVSNEYVDFNRFKGNDVYNLFEADFLYRVYTTVHAVRVGFGNYRGTGTPRAQLDDPSIPGEEVGYTYGFSELEVRMHPSLALLVKGTAGVTRDGLKGGFDLGLRIGSETGTSLLIRGATIADIGARGSLALSWDAVKNWPMSAEVVVTNEPIGEDLGVRLIYTVGRSITPWLDVTGRVSYQLRDINHSGLGFGLGTTFHW
;
A
#
# COMPACT_ATOMS: atom_id res chain seq x y z
N MET A 1 -31.20 -7.49 -40.93
CA MET A 1 -29.78 -7.90 -41.00
C MET A 1 -29.41 -8.49 -39.65
N LYS A 2 -29.05 -9.78 -39.61
CA LYS A 2 -28.78 -10.55 -38.38
C LYS A 2 -27.32 -10.35 -37.95
N LEU A 3 -27.08 -9.99 -36.68
CA LEU A 3 -25.74 -9.96 -36.08
C LEU A 3 -25.69 -11.05 -35.00
N PRO A 4 -24.81 -12.07 -35.11
CA PRO A 4 -24.73 -13.10 -34.09
C PRO A 4 -23.78 -12.68 -32.97
N LEU A 5 -24.32 -12.80 -31.76
CA LEU A 5 -23.64 -12.97 -30.49
C LEU A 5 -23.06 -14.40 -30.47
N LEU A 6 -21.73 -14.57 -30.50
CA LEU A 6 -21.10 -15.90 -30.40
C LEU A 6 -19.94 -15.87 -29.39
N LEU A 7 -20.26 -16.34 -28.18
CA LEU A 7 -19.56 -17.40 -27.44
C LEU A 7 -18.01 -17.39 -27.51
N LEU A 8 -17.36 -16.77 -26.51
CA LEU A 8 -15.96 -17.03 -26.18
C LEU A 8 -15.92 -17.85 -24.88
N LEU A 9 -15.87 -19.17 -25.02
CA LEU A 9 -15.78 -20.14 -23.92
C LEU A 9 -14.44 -20.89 -24.04
N LEU A 10 -13.54 -20.52 -23.13
CA LEU A 10 -12.46 -21.29 -22.49
C LEU A 10 -12.01 -22.61 -23.14
N LEU A 11 -10.77 -22.60 -23.64
CA LEU A 11 -9.89 -23.76 -23.74
C LEU A 11 -8.47 -23.33 -23.29
N SER A 12 -8.29 -23.16 -21.98
CA SER A 12 -6.97 -23.06 -21.36
C SER A 12 -6.56 -24.45 -20.88
N ALA A 13 -5.72 -25.14 -21.65
CA ALA A 13 -5.00 -26.30 -21.14
C ALA A 13 -4.12 -25.84 -19.97
N PRO A 14 -4.13 -26.51 -18.80
CA PRO A 14 -3.18 -26.18 -17.75
C PRO A 14 -1.80 -26.51 -18.29
N ALA A 15 -1.00 -25.48 -18.54
CA ALA A 15 0.44 -25.67 -18.68
C ALA A 15 0.91 -26.37 -17.39
N LEU A 16 1.64 -27.48 -17.54
CA LEU A 16 2.36 -28.13 -16.44
C LEU A 16 3.31 -27.10 -15.85
N ALA A 17 2.83 -26.36 -14.85
CA ALA A 17 3.62 -25.39 -14.13
C ALA A 17 4.76 -26.15 -13.47
N ALA A 18 6.00 -25.70 -13.69
CA ALA A 18 7.12 -26.21 -12.93
C ALA A 18 6.78 -26.11 -11.44
N PRO A 19 7.12 -27.15 -10.64
CA PRO A 19 6.79 -27.16 -9.22
C PRO A 19 7.30 -25.86 -8.59
N ARG A 20 6.38 -25.11 -8.01
CA ARG A 20 6.68 -23.85 -7.32
C ARG A 20 7.41 -24.22 -6.03
N ALA A 21 8.55 -23.58 -5.78
CA ALA A 21 9.24 -23.72 -4.50
C ALA A 21 8.33 -23.20 -3.37
N ALA A 22 8.16 -24.01 -2.33
CA ALA A 22 7.47 -23.62 -1.11
C ALA A 22 8.47 -23.15 -0.04
N PHE A 23 8.02 -22.41 0.95
CA PHE A 23 8.80 -21.73 1.97
C PHE A 23 8.12 -21.77 3.33
N VAL A 24 8.93 -21.76 4.39
CA VAL A 24 8.48 -21.58 5.77
C VAL A 24 8.04 -20.13 5.96
N LEU A 25 6.77 -19.91 6.31
CA LEU A 25 6.20 -18.57 6.52
C LEU A 25 6.22 -18.14 7.99
N ARG A 26 6.07 -19.10 8.90
CA ARG A 26 5.92 -18.83 10.34
C ARG A 26 6.31 -20.04 11.17
N ILE A 27 6.85 -19.82 12.36
CA ILE A 27 7.18 -20.84 13.36
C ILE A 27 6.45 -20.47 14.66
N GLU A 28 5.67 -21.39 15.21
CA GLU A 28 4.90 -21.20 16.45
C GLU A 28 5.07 -22.40 17.39
N GLY A 29 5.89 -22.24 18.42
CA GLY A 29 6.12 -23.33 19.39
C GLY A 29 6.73 -24.57 18.72
N SER A 30 5.99 -25.68 18.74
CA SER A 30 6.37 -26.96 18.13
C SER A 30 5.99 -27.11 16.66
N ASP A 31 5.29 -26.12 16.10
CA ASP A 31 4.69 -26.20 14.77
C ASP A 31 5.30 -25.13 13.86
N ALA A 32 5.27 -25.38 12.55
CA ALA A 32 5.58 -24.36 11.54
C ALA A 32 4.55 -24.37 10.41
N PHE A 33 4.45 -23.25 9.70
CA PHE A 33 3.51 -23.05 8.60
C PHE A 33 4.26 -22.82 7.30
N VAL A 34 3.88 -23.53 6.24
CA VAL A 34 4.51 -23.49 4.91
C VAL A 34 3.48 -23.12 3.83
N ASP A 35 3.90 -22.43 2.76
CA ASP A 35 3.05 -22.06 1.63
C ASP A 35 2.83 -23.20 0.62
N LEU A 36 2.54 -24.38 1.15
CA LEU A 36 2.28 -25.60 0.40
C LEU A 36 0.91 -26.13 0.82
N GLY A 37 -0.12 -25.93 0.01
CA GLY A 37 -1.49 -26.34 0.34
C GLY A 37 -1.97 -27.59 -0.39
N ARG A 38 -3.24 -27.98 -0.19
CA ARG A 38 -3.92 -29.04 -0.97
C ARG A 38 -3.97 -28.72 -2.46
N ALA A 39 -3.98 -27.44 -2.84
CA ALA A 39 -3.87 -27.02 -4.23
C ALA A 39 -2.52 -27.43 -4.87
N ASP A 40 -1.47 -27.52 -4.05
CA ASP A 40 -0.11 -27.93 -4.42
C ASP A 40 0.18 -29.37 -3.95
N THR A 41 -0.87 -30.21 -3.95
CA THR A 41 -0.84 -31.64 -3.65
C THR A 41 -0.42 -32.05 -2.23
N ALA A 42 -0.28 -31.13 -1.27
CA ALA A 42 0.08 -31.50 0.11
C ALA A 42 -1.01 -32.33 0.79
N GLN A 43 -0.61 -33.41 1.46
CA GLN A 43 -1.52 -34.26 2.25
C GLN A 43 -1.05 -34.40 3.70
N PRO A 44 -1.98 -34.46 4.69
CA PRO A 44 -1.62 -34.81 6.07
C PRO A 44 -0.86 -36.15 6.13
N GLY A 45 0.25 -36.16 6.87
CA GLY A 45 1.18 -37.29 6.99
C GLY A 45 2.32 -37.30 5.96
N GLU A 46 2.32 -36.40 4.98
CA GLU A 46 3.37 -36.31 3.98
C GLU A 46 4.68 -35.77 4.57
N ARG A 47 5.81 -36.30 4.09
CA ARG A 47 7.16 -35.87 4.51
C ARG A 47 7.68 -34.77 3.59
N LEU A 48 8.20 -33.73 4.21
CA LEU A 48 8.79 -32.58 3.55
C LEU A 48 10.27 -32.47 3.94
N ARG A 49 11.12 -32.06 3.00
CA ARG A 49 12.52 -31.68 3.25
C ARG A 49 12.63 -30.18 3.36
N VAL A 50 13.25 -29.71 4.43
CA VAL A 50 13.48 -28.28 4.67
C VAL A 50 14.93 -27.95 4.34
N TYR A 51 15.16 -26.97 3.48
CA TYR A 51 16.46 -26.53 3.02
C TYR A 51 16.71 -25.07 3.37
N ARG A 52 17.96 -24.75 3.73
CA ARG A 52 18.46 -23.38 3.79
C ARG A 52 19.11 -23.01 2.48
N VAL A 53 18.63 -21.94 1.86
CA VAL A 53 19.26 -21.37 0.67
C VAL A 53 20.37 -20.42 1.10
N ILE A 54 21.59 -20.65 0.62
CA ILE A 54 22.72 -19.73 0.80
C ILE A 54 23.05 -19.12 -0.55
N GLU A 55 22.99 -17.80 -0.62
CA GLU A 55 23.44 -17.03 -1.78
C GLU A 55 24.77 -16.38 -1.48
N ALA A 56 25.80 -16.72 -2.26
CA ALA A 56 27.12 -16.12 -2.17
C ALA A 56 27.47 -15.44 -3.49
N ARG A 57 27.94 -14.21 -3.44
CA ARG A 57 28.46 -13.53 -4.64
C ARG A 57 29.89 -14.01 -4.88
N HIS A 58 30.13 -14.65 -6.03
CA HIS A 58 31.46 -15.11 -6.41
C HIS A 58 32.43 -13.90 -6.48
N PRO A 59 33.55 -13.90 -5.74
CA PRO A 59 34.37 -12.70 -5.54
C PRO A 59 35.01 -12.16 -6.83
N SER A 60 35.39 -13.04 -7.77
CA SER A 60 36.00 -12.61 -9.04
C SER A 60 35.01 -12.41 -10.20
N THR A 61 33.89 -13.16 -10.26
CA THR A 61 32.95 -13.09 -11.40
C THR A 61 31.72 -12.25 -11.11
N GLY A 62 31.45 -11.91 -9.85
CA GLY A 62 30.25 -11.17 -9.44
C GLY A 62 28.93 -11.93 -9.57
N LYS A 63 28.95 -13.16 -10.11
CA LYS A 63 27.76 -14.03 -10.23
C LYS A 63 27.29 -14.46 -8.85
N VAL A 64 25.97 -14.47 -8.64
CA VAL A 64 25.36 -15.03 -7.44
C VAL A 64 25.32 -16.55 -7.60
N LEU A 65 26.04 -17.25 -6.73
CA LEU A 65 25.97 -18.69 -6.57
C LEU A 65 24.89 -18.98 -5.53
N ARG A 66 23.91 -19.79 -5.89
CA ARG A 66 22.85 -20.25 -5.00
C ARG A 66 23.09 -21.72 -4.71
N ASP A 67 23.21 -22.07 -3.44
CA ASP A 67 23.31 -23.44 -2.96
C ASP A 67 22.23 -23.73 -1.92
N ARG A 68 21.87 -24.99 -1.72
CA ARG A 68 20.83 -25.42 -0.78
C ARG A 68 21.37 -26.48 0.18
N PHE A 69 21.21 -26.25 1.48
CA PHE A 69 21.64 -27.15 2.53
C PHE A 69 20.43 -27.78 3.22
N LEU A 70 20.34 -29.11 3.21
CA LEU A 70 19.26 -29.81 3.91
C LEU A 70 19.40 -29.59 5.42
N LEU A 71 18.38 -28.99 6.04
CA LEU A 71 18.30 -28.82 7.49
C LEU A 71 17.75 -30.06 8.17
N GLY A 72 16.71 -30.68 7.59
CA GLY A 72 16.06 -31.87 8.11
C GLY A 72 14.75 -32.21 7.40
N GLU A 73 13.98 -33.14 7.96
CA GLU A 73 12.66 -33.54 7.47
C GLU A 73 11.56 -33.13 8.46
N ALA A 74 10.42 -32.71 7.92
CA ALA A 74 9.20 -32.37 8.65
C ALA A 74 8.00 -33.19 8.12
N THR A 75 6.93 -33.29 8.89
CA THR A 75 5.70 -34.00 8.50
C THR A 75 4.51 -33.04 8.48
N VAL A 76 3.71 -33.07 7.42
CA VAL A 76 2.46 -32.29 7.34
C VAL A 76 1.47 -32.80 8.38
N LEU A 77 1.09 -31.96 9.34
CA LEU A 77 0.02 -32.27 10.29
C LEU A 77 -1.36 -32.00 9.67
N GLU A 78 -1.49 -30.86 9.00
CA GLU A 78 -2.76 -30.37 8.47
C GLU A 78 -2.53 -29.61 7.17
N ALA A 79 -3.28 -29.94 6.12
CA ALA A 79 -3.18 -29.31 4.81
C ALA A 79 -4.43 -28.45 4.52
N GLY A 80 -4.26 -27.13 4.59
CA GLY A 80 -5.26 -26.15 4.15
C GLY A 80 -5.30 -26.03 2.62
N GLU A 81 -6.09 -25.08 2.10
CA GLU A 81 -6.14 -24.85 0.64
C GLU A 81 -4.81 -24.34 0.08
N THR A 82 -4.17 -23.39 0.78
CA THR A 82 -2.92 -22.73 0.34
C THR A 82 -1.75 -22.89 1.31
N LEU A 83 -2.02 -23.20 2.58
CA LEU A 83 -1.02 -23.33 3.63
C LEU A 83 -1.13 -24.70 4.28
N SER A 84 0.01 -25.26 4.70
CA SER A 84 0.04 -26.45 5.55
C SER A 84 0.73 -26.15 6.87
N ARG A 85 0.26 -26.79 7.93
CA ARG A 85 0.92 -26.83 9.24
C ARG A 85 1.76 -28.11 9.30
N ILE A 86 3.03 -27.96 9.67
CA ILE A 86 4.02 -29.03 9.70
C ILE A 86 4.57 -29.21 11.12
N ALA A 87 4.84 -30.46 11.49
CA ALA A 87 5.59 -30.83 12.69
C ALA A 87 7.02 -31.19 12.31
N ALA A 88 7.98 -30.68 13.06
CA ALA A 88 9.40 -30.94 12.89
C ALA A 88 10.02 -31.33 14.25
N PRO A 89 11.11 -32.12 14.28
CA PRO A 89 11.87 -32.34 15.51
C PRO A 89 12.35 -31.02 16.13
N ASP A 90 12.43 -30.94 17.46
CA ASP A 90 12.87 -29.73 18.19
C ASP A 90 14.22 -29.19 17.69
N GLU A 91 15.15 -30.09 17.33
CA GLU A 91 16.45 -29.72 16.77
C GLU A 91 16.35 -29.05 15.40
N LEU A 92 15.36 -29.45 14.57
CA LEU A 92 15.08 -28.82 13.29
C LEU A 92 14.38 -27.47 13.50
N LEU A 93 13.37 -27.40 14.37
CA LEU A 93 12.66 -26.16 14.69
C LEU A 93 13.60 -25.08 15.23
N ALA A 94 14.55 -25.45 16.09
CA ALA A 94 15.54 -24.53 16.66
C ALA A 94 16.51 -23.95 15.60
N ARG A 95 16.65 -24.62 14.45
CA ARG A 95 17.53 -24.20 13.34
C ARG A 95 16.76 -23.56 12.19
N MET A 96 15.47 -23.81 12.06
CA MET A 96 14.63 -23.35 10.96
C MET A 96 14.35 -21.84 11.08
N GLU A 97 14.31 -21.14 9.96
CA GLU A 97 14.04 -19.71 9.86
C GLU A 97 12.90 -19.47 8.85
N VAL A 98 12.17 -18.36 9.04
CA VAL A 98 11.18 -17.91 8.05
C VAL A 98 11.91 -17.60 6.74
N GLY A 99 11.47 -18.23 5.66
CA GLY A 99 12.10 -18.16 4.33
C GLY A 99 12.93 -19.39 3.94
N ASP A 100 13.13 -20.37 4.83
CA ASP A 100 13.73 -21.66 4.45
C ASP A 100 12.81 -22.38 3.42
N GLU A 101 13.41 -23.02 2.41
CA GLU A 101 12.74 -23.64 1.28
C GLU A 101 12.26 -25.05 1.64
N VAL A 102 11.09 -25.46 1.15
CA VAL A 102 10.43 -26.71 1.49
C VAL A 102 10.10 -27.49 0.23
N GLU A 103 10.50 -28.76 0.18
CA GLU A 103 10.29 -29.64 -0.97
C GLU A 103 9.53 -30.91 -0.53
N GLN A 104 8.49 -31.29 -1.29
CA GLN A 104 7.81 -32.57 -1.09
C GLN A 104 8.76 -33.72 -1.39
N VAL A 105 8.88 -34.67 -0.46
CA VAL A 105 9.57 -35.93 -0.74
C VAL A 105 8.61 -36.77 -1.58
N ASN A 106 8.65 -36.59 -2.90
CA ASN A 106 7.90 -37.44 -3.82
C ASN A 106 8.16 -38.89 -3.46
N ALA A 107 7.10 -39.62 -3.08
CA ALA A 107 7.19 -41.04 -2.82
C ALA A 107 7.81 -41.69 -4.06
N PRO A 108 8.92 -42.45 -3.92
CA PRO A 108 9.50 -43.12 -5.07
C PRO A 108 8.40 -43.99 -5.69
N ALA A 109 8.12 -43.78 -6.98
CA ALA A 109 7.16 -44.57 -7.73
C ALA A 109 7.37 -46.06 -7.43
N PRO A 110 6.30 -46.86 -7.25
CA PRO A 110 6.44 -48.27 -6.88
C PRO A 110 7.35 -48.96 -7.90
N ARG A 111 8.58 -49.28 -7.49
CA ARG A 111 9.50 -50.06 -8.33
C ARG A 111 8.89 -51.46 -8.46
N GLU A 112 8.46 -51.79 -9.67
CA GLU A 112 8.19 -53.18 -10.04
C GLU A 112 9.41 -54.02 -9.67
N ARG A 113 9.19 -55.09 -8.89
CA ARG A 113 10.22 -56.03 -8.47
C ARG A 113 10.74 -56.83 -9.67
N PRO A 114 12.05 -56.83 -9.95
CA PRO A 114 12.69 -57.98 -10.56
C PRO A 114 13.09 -58.97 -9.47
N THR A 115 12.84 -60.24 -9.73
CA THR A 115 13.18 -61.39 -8.90
C THR A 115 14.69 -61.70 -8.87
N THR A 116 15.09 -62.36 -7.77
CA THR A 116 16.24 -63.28 -7.57
C THR A 116 17.64 -62.73 -7.23
N PRO A 117 18.50 -63.53 -6.53
CA PRO A 117 19.31 -63.06 -5.40
C PRO A 117 20.82 -63.21 -5.65
N GLY A 118 21.64 -62.43 -4.95
CA GLY A 118 23.08 -62.68 -4.92
C GLY A 118 23.92 -61.57 -4.32
N ALA A 119 24.54 -61.89 -3.19
CA ALA A 119 25.89 -61.51 -2.76
C ALA A 119 26.41 -60.08 -3.01
N ALA A 120 26.69 -59.36 -1.92
CA ALA A 120 28.08 -59.07 -1.47
C ALA A 120 28.10 -57.78 -0.63
N THR A 121 28.51 -57.93 0.63
CA THR A 121 28.85 -56.85 1.56
C THR A 121 30.02 -56.02 1.02
N PRO A 122 29.91 -54.70 0.85
CA PRO A 122 31.06 -53.84 0.60
C PRO A 122 31.78 -53.53 1.91
N ALA A 123 33.10 -53.71 1.90
CA ALA A 123 34.00 -53.48 3.00
C ALA A 123 34.04 -52.02 3.46
N GLN A 124 34.08 -51.87 4.78
CA GLN A 124 34.28 -50.63 5.55
C GLN A 124 35.68 -50.05 5.27
N PRO A 125 35.81 -48.75 4.92
CA PRO A 125 37.11 -48.10 4.77
C PRO A 125 37.83 -47.98 6.13
N PRO A 126 39.18 -48.09 6.16
CA PRO A 126 39.95 -48.07 7.40
C PRO A 126 39.87 -46.70 8.08
N ALA A 127 39.63 -46.74 9.39
CA ALA A 127 39.71 -45.59 10.28
C ALA A 127 41.11 -44.97 10.22
N ALA A 128 41.20 -43.75 9.70
CA ALA A 128 42.39 -42.93 9.86
C ALA A 128 42.44 -42.46 11.31
N SER A 129 43.47 -42.92 12.03
CA SER A 129 43.80 -42.47 13.38
C SER A 129 44.02 -40.95 13.38
N ALA A 130 43.05 -40.21 13.89
CA ALA A 130 43.21 -38.80 14.21
C ALA A 130 44.18 -38.68 15.40
N THR A 131 45.41 -38.26 15.12
CA THR A 131 46.33 -37.73 16.11
C THR A 131 45.65 -36.53 16.77
N ALA A 132 45.25 -36.70 18.04
CA ALA A 132 44.73 -35.63 18.86
C ALA A 132 45.77 -34.49 18.92
N SER A 133 45.51 -33.38 18.23
CA SER A 133 46.23 -32.14 18.50
C SER A 133 45.86 -31.75 19.93
N SER A 134 46.85 -31.75 20.81
CA SER A 134 46.70 -31.24 22.17
C SER A 134 46.39 -29.75 22.07
N GLY A 135 45.11 -29.40 22.15
CA GLY A 135 44.68 -28.00 22.15
C GLY A 135 45.34 -27.22 23.29
N PRO A 136 45.28 -25.87 23.25
CA PRO A 136 45.99 -25.00 24.17
C PRO A 136 45.61 -25.34 25.61
N SER A 137 46.62 -25.45 26.46
CA SER A 137 46.44 -25.74 27.89
C SER A 137 45.59 -24.64 28.56
N ASP A 138 44.90 -24.95 29.66
CA ASP A 138 44.07 -23.95 30.34
C ASP A 138 44.88 -22.75 30.88
N ALA A 139 46.16 -22.97 31.20
CA ALA A 139 47.11 -21.93 31.55
C ALA A 139 47.39 -20.98 30.37
N GLU A 140 47.55 -21.52 29.16
CA GLU A 140 47.73 -20.74 27.93
C GLU A 140 46.50 -19.88 27.63
N ARG A 141 45.30 -20.47 27.75
CA ARG A 141 44.03 -19.76 27.51
C ARG A 141 43.83 -18.58 28.47
N THR A 142 44.22 -18.77 29.73
CA THR A 142 44.14 -17.73 30.77
C THR A 142 45.14 -16.60 30.51
N ALA A 143 46.38 -16.95 30.13
CA ALA A 143 47.41 -15.99 29.75
C ALA A 143 47.01 -15.18 28.51
N LEU A 144 46.44 -15.84 27.48
CA LEU A 144 45.98 -15.19 26.26
C LEU A 144 44.87 -14.18 26.54
N ARG A 145 43.87 -14.55 27.35
CA ARG A 145 42.76 -13.65 27.74
C ARG A 145 43.27 -12.41 28.48
N THR A 146 44.26 -12.60 29.35
CA THR A 146 44.87 -11.51 30.13
C THR A 146 45.66 -10.56 29.22
N ALA A 147 46.48 -11.09 28.32
CA ALA A 147 47.20 -10.32 27.31
C ALA A 147 46.25 -9.54 26.40
N TRP A 148 45.17 -10.17 25.94
CA TRP A 148 44.14 -9.55 25.10
C TRP A 148 43.48 -8.34 25.78
N ASN A 149 42.98 -8.53 27.01
CA ASN A 149 42.31 -7.46 27.77
C ASN A 149 43.24 -6.29 28.11
N THR A 150 44.53 -6.58 28.26
CA THR A 150 45.56 -5.56 28.50
C THR A 150 45.84 -4.78 27.21
N ALA A 151 46.03 -5.48 26.09
CA ALA A 151 46.29 -4.88 24.79
C ALA A 151 45.15 -3.95 24.34
N LEU A 152 43.87 -4.28 24.58
CA LEU A 152 42.74 -3.43 24.18
C LEU A 152 42.78 -1.99 24.72
N LYS A 153 43.52 -1.73 25.80
CA LYS A 153 43.60 -0.42 26.46
C LYS A 153 44.84 0.39 26.07
N LEU A 154 45.73 -0.19 25.27
CA LEU A 154 47.05 0.37 25.00
C LEU A 154 47.16 0.88 23.55
N PRO A 155 48.00 1.90 23.30
CA PRO A 155 48.32 2.35 21.95
C PRO A 155 49.06 1.25 21.15
N PRO A 156 49.05 1.30 19.80
CA PRO A 156 49.53 0.20 18.95
C PRO A 156 50.94 -0.33 19.29
N ALA A 157 51.89 0.56 19.55
CA ALA A 157 53.26 0.18 19.89
C ALA A 157 53.36 -0.57 21.24
N GLU A 158 52.51 -0.24 22.20
CA GLU A 158 52.47 -0.92 23.50
C GLU A 158 51.69 -2.23 23.43
N ARG A 159 50.67 -2.32 22.57
CA ARG A 159 49.98 -3.58 22.25
C ARG A 159 50.94 -4.63 21.69
N ALA A 160 51.82 -4.23 20.76
CA ALA A 160 52.82 -5.12 20.20
C ALA A 160 53.70 -5.73 21.29
N LYS A 161 54.13 -4.93 22.29
CA LYS A 161 54.93 -5.42 23.43
C LYS A 161 54.18 -6.44 24.30
N VAL A 162 52.87 -6.25 24.51
CA VAL A 162 52.04 -7.23 25.26
C VAL A 162 51.97 -8.56 24.53
N TRP A 163 51.82 -8.54 23.20
CA TRP A 163 51.83 -9.75 22.38
C TRP A 163 53.18 -10.44 22.33
N GLU A 164 54.27 -9.68 22.26
CA GLU A 164 55.63 -10.21 22.36
C GLU A 164 55.88 -10.91 23.70
N GLY A 165 55.40 -10.31 24.81
CA GLY A 165 55.46 -10.92 26.14
C GLY A 165 54.65 -12.22 26.25
N PHE A 166 53.50 -12.30 25.58
CA PHE A 166 52.73 -13.55 25.49
C PHE A 166 53.51 -14.63 24.73
N LEU A 167 54.04 -14.31 23.54
CA LEU A 167 54.78 -15.26 22.71
C LEU A 167 56.12 -15.71 23.32
N ALA A 168 56.76 -14.87 24.13
CA ALA A 168 57.98 -15.24 24.86
C ALA A 168 57.71 -16.37 25.87
N ASN A 169 56.54 -16.36 26.51
CA ASN A 169 56.15 -17.38 27.49
C ASN A 169 55.47 -18.60 26.85
N TRP A 170 54.91 -18.44 25.65
CA TRP A 170 54.18 -19.50 24.91
C TRP A 170 54.63 -19.62 23.45
N PRO A 171 55.91 -19.96 23.19
CA PRO A 171 56.48 -19.91 21.83
C PRO A 171 55.91 -20.98 20.88
N GLN A 172 55.35 -22.07 21.43
CA GLN A 172 54.75 -23.19 20.70
C GLN A 172 53.21 -23.09 20.63
N SER A 173 52.63 -21.94 20.98
CA SER A 173 51.19 -21.72 20.84
C SER A 173 50.76 -21.91 19.37
N ASP A 174 49.66 -22.60 19.14
CA ASP A 174 49.04 -22.71 17.80
C ASP A 174 48.68 -21.33 17.22
N LEU A 175 48.57 -20.31 18.08
CA LEU A 175 48.28 -18.91 17.72
C LEU A 175 49.54 -18.08 17.44
N ALA A 176 50.75 -18.65 17.55
CA ALA A 176 52.00 -17.91 17.39
C ALA A 176 52.14 -17.27 16.00
N GLY A 177 51.67 -17.94 14.94
CA GLY A 177 51.65 -17.40 13.58
C GLY A 177 50.80 -16.14 13.46
N PRO A 178 49.49 -16.21 13.73
CA PRO A 178 48.60 -15.04 13.71
C PRO A 178 49.06 -13.87 14.60
N ILE A 179 49.56 -14.14 15.82
CA ILE A 179 50.00 -13.08 16.74
C ILE A 179 51.25 -12.36 16.21
N ARG A 180 52.19 -13.06 15.57
CA ARG A 180 53.35 -12.41 14.92
C ARG A 180 52.94 -11.48 13.78
N THR A 181 51.93 -11.87 13.00
CA THR A 181 51.38 -11.01 11.94
C THR A 181 50.76 -9.73 12.52
N GLU A 182 49.97 -9.84 13.58
CA GLU A 182 49.39 -8.68 14.28
C GLU A 182 50.50 -7.77 14.86
N ILE A 183 51.55 -8.33 15.45
CA ILE A 183 52.71 -7.55 15.94
C ILE A 183 53.35 -6.75 14.80
N SER A 184 53.57 -7.35 13.62
CA SER A 184 54.10 -6.65 12.46
C SER A 184 53.20 -5.50 12.01
N LEU A 185 51.88 -5.72 11.93
CA LEU A 185 50.90 -4.68 11.58
C LEU A 185 50.89 -3.53 12.59
N LEU A 186 50.94 -3.84 13.89
CA LEU A 186 50.97 -2.85 14.95
C LEU A 186 52.26 -2.00 14.97
N ARG A 187 53.37 -2.56 14.49
CA ARG A 187 54.66 -1.87 14.34
C ARG A 187 54.74 -1.02 13.07
N GLU A 188 54.10 -1.48 11.98
CA GLU A 188 54.00 -0.75 10.72
C GLU A 188 52.96 0.38 10.78
N ALA A 189 52.03 0.34 11.74
CA ALA A 189 51.09 1.42 11.98
C ALA A 189 51.88 2.73 12.22
N PRO A 190 51.77 3.73 11.32
CA PRO A 190 52.55 4.95 11.42
C PRO A 190 52.22 5.60 12.76
N VAL A 191 53.25 5.88 13.55
CA VAL A 191 53.15 6.70 14.76
C VAL A 191 52.62 8.05 14.28
N ALA A 192 51.31 8.25 14.40
CA ALA A 192 50.65 9.50 14.03
C ALA A 192 51.08 10.57 15.05
N SER A 193 52.28 11.10 14.82
CA SER A 193 52.83 12.26 15.52
C SER A 193 51.80 13.37 15.46
N SER A 194 51.22 13.63 16.63
CA SER A 194 50.10 14.51 16.86
C SER A 194 50.60 15.96 16.88
N THR A 195 51.06 16.48 15.75
CA THR A 195 51.40 17.91 15.59
C THR A 195 50.77 18.55 14.36
N THR A 196 49.86 17.84 13.67
CA THR A 196 49.05 18.44 12.61
C THR A 196 48.05 19.40 13.22
N LYS A 197 48.33 20.70 13.06
CA LYS A 197 47.45 21.85 13.30
C LYS A 197 46.00 21.46 12.97
N VAL A 198 45.18 21.29 14.02
CA VAL A 198 43.79 20.82 13.94
C VAL A 198 43.07 21.67 12.90
N PRO A 199 42.72 21.11 11.72
CA PRO A 199 41.86 21.82 10.79
C PRO A 199 40.55 22.12 11.53
N ALA A 200 40.05 23.34 11.37
CA ALA A 200 38.83 23.81 12.02
C ALA A 200 37.76 22.71 11.98
N SER A 201 37.19 22.37 13.13
CA SER A 201 36.19 21.30 13.26
C SER A 201 35.17 21.42 12.14
N PRO A 202 34.99 20.38 11.31
CA PRO A 202 34.04 20.44 10.21
C PRO A 202 32.67 20.82 10.76
N VAL A 203 32.03 21.77 10.08
CA VAL A 203 30.68 22.20 10.46
C VAL A 203 29.77 20.96 10.38
N PRO A 204 29.09 20.58 11.49
CA PRO A 204 28.26 19.39 11.50
C PRO A 204 27.15 19.49 10.45
N PRO A 205 26.75 18.38 9.81
CA PRO A 205 25.76 18.41 8.76
C PRO A 205 24.39 18.82 9.32
N VAL A 206 23.67 19.65 8.56
CA VAL A 206 22.30 20.05 8.90
C VAL A 206 21.36 19.07 8.21
N LEU A 207 20.82 18.13 8.97
CA LEU A 207 19.95 17.07 8.48
C LEU A 207 18.48 17.38 8.79
N LYS A 208 17.59 17.12 7.83
CA LYS A 208 16.14 17.24 8.01
C LYS A 208 15.46 15.91 7.70
N VAL A 209 14.80 15.34 8.69
CA VAL A 209 13.98 14.13 8.54
C VAL A 209 12.52 14.51 8.28
N SER A 210 11.87 13.79 7.37
CA SER A 210 10.45 13.91 7.05
C SER A 210 9.81 12.53 7.02
N ALA A 211 8.68 12.38 7.72
CA ALA A 211 7.85 11.19 7.70
C ALA A 211 6.39 11.62 7.93
N PRO A 212 5.39 10.80 7.53
CA PRO A 212 4.01 11.09 7.86
C PRO A 212 3.80 11.03 9.38
N THR A 213 2.98 11.94 9.93
CA THR A 213 2.60 11.89 11.36
C THR A 213 1.51 10.84 11.64
N SER A 214 0.82 10.39 10.58
CA SER A 214 -0.17 9.31 10.63
C SER A 214 -0.17 8.53 9.32
N ALA A 215 -0.39 7.21 9.40
CA ALA A 215 -0.56 6.33 8.25
C ALA A 215 -1.75 5.38 8.49
N LEU A 216 -2.31 4.82 7.43
CA LEU A 216 -3.32 3.77 7.52
C LEU A 216 -2.67 2.39 7.72
N THR A 217 -3.40 1.46 8.32
CA THR A 217 -3.01 0.05 8.32
C THR A 217 -2.76 -0.43 6.89
N ASP A 218 -1.69 -1.20 6.70
CA ASP A 218 -1.19 -1.72 5.41
C ASP A 218 -0.66 -0.64 4.44
N GLU A 219 -0.67 0.65 4.81
CA GLU A 219 -0.06 1.70 4.01
C GLU A 219 1.46 1.61 4.05
N LEU A 220 2.12 1.89 2.93
CA LEU A 220 3.58 1.94 2.85
C LEU A 220 4.10 3.22 3.50
N ILE A 221 4.77 3.09 4.64
CA ILE A 221 5.35 4.23 5.36
C ILE A 221 6.71 4.56 4.76
N THR A 222 6.84 5.77 4.20
CA THR A 222 8.12 6.27 3.67
C THR A 222 8.72 7.29 4.63
N VAL A 223 9.97 7.07 5.00
CA VAL A 223 10.80 8.03 5.76
C VAL A 223 11.86 8.58 4.83
N SER A 224 12.03 9.90 4.83
CA SER A 224 13.07 10.57 4.05
C SER A 224 13.96 11.45 4.92
N LEU A 225 15.21 11.60 4.48
CA LEU A 225 16.18 12.51 5.06
C LEU A 225 16.82 13.35 3.96
N SER A 226 17.00 14.64 4.22
CA SER A 226 17.67 15.59 3.33
C SER A 226 18.84 16.25 4.05
N SER A 227 20.03 16.20 3.44
CA SER A 227 21.20 16.97 3.89
C SER A 227 21.12 18.40 3.34
N LEU A 228 20.85 19.39 4.20
CA LEU A 228 20.69 20.79 3.79
C LEU A 228 22.02 21.55 3.73
N ALA A 229 22.98 21.16 4.57
CA ALA A 229 24.32 21.76 4.61
C ALA A 229 25.32 20.77 5.22
N GLY A 230 26.62 20.96 4.93
CA GLY A 230 27.69 20.11 5.43
C GLY A 230 27.95 18.86 4.57
N PRO A 231 28.82 17.96 5.02
CA PRO A 231 29.15 16.74 4.28
C PRO A 231 27.97 15.78 4.23
N THR A 232 27.68 15.23 3.05
CA THR A 232 26.64 14.21 2.88
C THR A 232 27.00 12.96 3.69
N PRO A 233 26.07 12.40 4.50
CA PRO A 233 26.30 11.14 5.20
C PRO A 233 26.71 10.01 4.26
N ARG A 234 27.58 9.13 4.73
CA ARG A 234 27.99 7.92 4.01
C ARG A 234 26.88 6.87 3.98
N ALA A 235 26.11 6.77 5.06
CA ALA A 235 24.97 5.87 5.19
C ALA A 235 23.93 6.49 6.11
N VAL A 236 22.66 6.11 5.91
CA VAL A 236 21.56 6.52 6.79
C VAL A 236 20.68 5.32 7.08
N MET A 237 20.25 5.19 8.32
CA MET A 237 19.46 4.06 8.82
C MET A 237 18.23 4.60 9.56
N VAL A 238 17.08 3.99 9.30
CA VAL A 238 15.86 4.21 10.07
C VAL A 238 15.71 3.05 11.05
N HIS A 239 15.65 3.39 12.33
CA HIS A 239 15.38 2.45 13.40
C HIS A 239 13.93 2.62 13.80
N TRP A 240 13.13 1.56 13.71
CA TRP A 240 11.70 1.61 14.00
C TRP A 240 11.27 0.45 14.89
N ARG A 241 10.17 0.62 15.62
CA ARG A 241 9.54 -0.42 16.43
C ARG A 241 8.06 -0.14 16.61
N GLU A 242 7.31 -1.18 16.96
CA GLU A 242 5.96 -1.00 17.51
C GLU A 242 6.03 -0.22 18.83
N ARG A 243 5.06 0.67 19.07
CA ARG A 243 5.03 1.49 20.27
C ARG A 243 5.06 0.62 21.53
N GLY A 244 6.06 0.85 22.39
CA GLY A 244 6.26 0.09 23.63
C GLY A 244 7.10 -1.18 23.48
N SER A 245 7.45 -1.59 22.26
CA SER A 245 8.40 -2.69 22.06
C SER A 245 9.79 -2.31 22.59
N PRO A 246 10.55 -3.24 23.20
CA PRO A 246 11.87 -2.93 23.74
C PRO A 246 12.95 -2.78 22.66
N THR A 247 12.77 -3.39 21.48
CA THR A 247 13.81 -3.50 20.45
C THR A 247 13.44 -2.75 19.18
N TYR A 248 14.44 -2.04 18.61
CA TYR A 248 14.32 -1.42 17.30
C TYR A 248 14.77 -2.38 16.21
N ARG A 249 14.03 -2.39 15.11
CA ARG A 249 14.40 -2.97 13.82
C ARG A 249 15.03 -1.90 12.95
N THR A 250 15.93 -2.28 12.05
CA THR A 250 16.71 -1.33 11.27
C THR A 250 16.46 -1.52 9.78
N VAL A 251 16.23 -0.42 9.08
CA VAL A 251 16.11 -0.37 7.62
C VAL A 251 17.14 0.61 7.08
N HIS A 252 17.98 0.16 6.16
CA HIS A 252 18.94 1.04 5.48
C HIS A 252 18.20 1.93 4.48
N MET A 253 18.48 3.22 4.52
CA MET A 253 17.97 4.16 3.52
C MET A 253 18.79 4.06 2.24
N VAL A 254 18.10 4.10 1.11
CA VAL A 254 18.72 4.19 -0.22
C VAL A 254 19.10 5.65 -0.47
N ALA A 255 20.34 5.88 -0.87
CA ALA A 255 20.79 7.20 -1.28
C ALA A 255 20.13 7.59 -2.61
N GLU A 256 19.55 8.78 -2.65
CA GLU A 256 19.01 9.45 -3.83
C GLU A 256 19.95 10.61 -4.22
N PRO A 257 19.84 11.17 -5.44
CA PRO A 257 20.61 12.34 -5.84
C PRO A 257 20.47 13.51 -4.86
N HIS A 258 21.46 14.42 -4.86
CA HIS A 258 21.44 15.67 -4.08
C HIS A 258 21.39 15.50 -2.55
N GLY A 259 21.94 14.40 -2.01
CA GLY A 259 22.03 14.21 -0.57
C GLY A 259 20.70 13.87 0.11
N HIS A 260 19.78 13.30 -0.67
CA HIS A 260 18.54 12.74 -0.17
C HIS A 260 18.71 11.25 0.13
N PHE A 261 17.98 10.77 1.11
CA PHE A 261 17.92 9.36 1.48
C PHE A 261 16.47 8.97 1.71
N ARG A 262 16.08 7.78 1.26
CA ARG A 262 14.71 7.26 1.43
C ARG A 262 14.72 5.81 1.91
N ALA A 263 13.86 5.49 2.87
CA ALA A 263 13.51 4.13 3.21
C ALA A 263 11.99 3.97 3.24
N THR A 264 11.52 2.84 2.70
CA THR A 264 10.16 2.37 2.91
C THR A 264 10.20 1.34 4.03
N LEU A 265 9.45 1.57 5.09
CA LEU A 265 9.32 0.60 6.17
C LEU A 265 8.55 -0.62 5.67
N PRO A 266 8.85 -1.83 6.19
CA PRO A 266 8.15 -3.03 5.75
C PRO A 266 6.71 -3.00 6.27
N LYS A 267 5.81 -3.79 5.67
CA LYS A 267 4.35 -3.70 5.93
C LYS A 267 3.97 -3.95 7.39
N GLU A 268 4.79 -4.67 8.15
CA GLU A 268 4.56 -4.92 9.57
C GLU A 268 4.71 -3.64 10.40
N ALA A 269 5.36 -2.60 9.85
CA ALA A 269 5.42 -1.28 10.47
C ALA A 269 4.13 -0.47 10.33
N SER A 270 3.18 -0.88 9.48
CA SER A 270 1.87 -0.25 9.38
C SER A 270 0.78 -1.07 10.08
N VAL A 271 1.10 -1.60 11.27
CA VAL A 271 0.13 -2.25 12.17
C VAL A 271 -0.18 -1.34 13.37
N GLU A 272 -1.42 -1.38 13.85
CA GLU A 272 -1.89 -0.60 15.00
C GLU A 272 -1.07 -0.89 16.27
N PRO A 273 -0.98 0.06 17.23
CA PRO A 273 -1.63 1.38 17.24
C PRO A 273 -0.73 2.54 16.77
N ALA A 274 0.58 2.37 16.81
CA ALA A 274 1.56 3.38 16.42
C ALA A 274 2.94 2.75 16.29
N ILE A 275 3.79 3.37 15.49
CA ILE A 275 5.22 3.06 15.48
C ILE A 275 6.03 4.20 16.07
N GLU A 276 7.14 3.81 16.67
CA GLU A 276 8.20 4.67 17.16
C GLU A 276 9.40 4.54 16.23
N TYR A 277 10.01 5.65 15.84
CA TYR A 277 11.21 5.60 15.01
C TYR A 277 12.21 6.71 15.34
N TYR A 278 13.47 6.47 15.02
CA TYR A 278 14.50 7.49 14.94
C TYR A 278 15.41 7.22 13.75
N VAL A 279 16.13 8.25 13.31
CA VAL A 279 17.03 8.17 12.14
C VAL A 279 18.45 8.46 12.58
N GLU A 280 19.36 7.59 12.18
CA GLU A 280 20.80 7.70 12.44
C GLU A 280 21.53 7.86 11.11
N ALA A 281 22.49 8.78 11.06
CA ALA A 281 23.35 9.02 9.92
C ALA A 281 24.79 8.68 10.29
N VAL A 282 25.52 8.07 9.36
CA VAL A 282 26.95 7.79 9.51
C VAL A 282 27.72 8.82 8.70
N GLU A 283 28.53 9.63 9.35
CA GLU A 283 29.37 10.63 8.71
C GLU A 283 30.46 9.97 7.84
N PRO A 284 31.08 10.71 6.90
CA PRO A 284 32.25 10.22 6.16
C PRO A 284 33.41 9.75 7.06
N SER A 285 33.52 10.32 8.26
CA SER A 285 34.48 9.93 9.31
C SER A 285 34.21 8.54 9.92
N GLY A 286 33.00 8.00 9.73
CA GLY A 286 32.51 6.80 10.41
C GLY A 286 31.81 7.06 11.74
N ALA A 287 31.80 8.31 12.23
CA ALA A 287 31.04 8.67 13.41
C ALA A 287 29.52 8.63 13.15
N THR A 288 28.75 8.27 14.17
CA THR A 288 27.29 8.24 14.09
C THR A 288 26.69 9.52 14.64
N LEU A 289 25.67 10.02 13.94
CA LEU A 289 24.96 11.26 14.26
C LEU A 289 23.46 10.98 14.28
N ALA A 290 22.78 11.42 15.35
CA ALA A 290 21.33 11.39 15.41
C ALA A 290 20.75 12.43 14.46
N ALA A 291 20.03 11.98 13.42
CA ALA A 291 19.47 12.84 12.39
C ALA A 291 18.00 13.21 12.63
N GLY A 292 17.26 12.39 13.37
CA GLY A 292 15.88 12.69 13.77
C GLY A 292 15.40 11.77 14.89
N GLY A 293 15.10 12.35 16.05
CA GLY A 293 14.77 11.59 17.25
C GLY A 293 16.01 10.93 17.90
N LEU A 294 15.78 10.22 19.00
CA LEU A 294 16.78 9.41 19.70
C LEU A 294 16.11 8.11 20.17
N PRO A 295 16.88 7.04 20.47
CA PRO A 295 16.31 5.81 21.04
C PRO A 295 15.47 6.05 22.30
N SER A 296 15.89 7.02 23.13
CA SER A 296 15.20 7.45 24.37
C SER A 296 14.08 8.46 24.15
N ARG A 297 14.02 9.09 22.96
CA ARG A 297 13.01 10.08 22.56
C ARG A 297 12.65 9.88 21.08
N PRO A 298 12.00 8.76 20.73
CA PRO A 298 11.66 8.47 19.36
C PRO A 298 10.58 9.43 18.85
N GLN A 299 10.49 9.55 17.52
CA GLN A 299 9.36 10.14 16.83
C GLN A 299 8.23 9.11 16.73
N HIS A 300 6.99 9.59 16.55
CA HIS A 300 5.80 8.73 16.51
C HIS A 300 5.06 8.89 15.19
N ILE A 301 4.61 7.77 14.62
CA ILE A 301 3.65 7.73 13.51
C ILE A 301 2.42 7.01 14.02
N THR A 302 1.28 7.68 14.01
CA THR A 302 0.01 7.06 14.44
C THR A 302 -0.48 6.16 13.32
N ILE A 303 -0.61 4.85 13.59
CA ILE A 303 -1.21 3.93 12.64
C ILE A 303 -2.69 3.86 12.95
N ARG A 304 -3.49 4.41 12.04
CA ARG A 304 -4.94 4.30 12.13
C ARG A 304 -5.34 3.09 11.33
N ARG A 305 -6.27 2.27 11.81
CA ARG A 305 -7.06 1.49 10.86
C ARG A 305 -7.55 2.46 9.79
N PRO A 306 -7.45 2.15 8.48
CA PRO A 306 -8.45 2.70 7.58
C PRO A 306 -9.76 2.43 8.29
N PRO A 307 -10.68 3.40 8.41
CA PRO A 307 -11.98 3.10 8.96
C PRO A 307 -12.53 1.92 8.15
N ARG A 308 -12.30 0.68 8.63
CA ARG A 308 -13.31 -0.35 8.68
C ARG A 308 -14.35 0.40 9.44
N ASP A 309 -15.25 0.96 8.67
CA ASP A 309 -16.41 1.61 9.16
C ASP A 309 -17.16 0.44 9.83
N GLU A 310 -16.74 0.10 11.05
CA GLU A 310 -17.48 -0.75 11.98
C GLU A 310 -18.78 0.01 12.35
N SER A 311 -18.78 1.32 12.09
CA SER A 311 -19.93 2.18 11.86
C SER A 311 -20.33 2.34 10.37
N ILE A 312 -20.14 1.34 9.50
CA ILE A 312 -21.17 1.09 8.48
C ILE A 312 -22.37 0.69 9.34
N GLU A 313 -22.98 1.69 9.97
CA GLU A 313 -24.35 1.64 10.38
C GLU A 313 -25.02 1.20 9.09
N TYR A 314 -25.48 -0.05 9.08
CA TYR A 314 -26.20 -0.62 7.96
C TYR A 314 -27.23 0.39 7.40
N ARG A 315 -27.71 1.27 8.29
CA ARG A 315 -28.50 2.51 8.12
C ARG A 315 -28.10 3.47 7.00
N ASN A 316 -26.90 3.42 6.44
CA ASN A 316 -26.51 4.27 5.33
C ASN A 316 -25.98 3.48 4.15
N ARG A 317 -26.30 2.19 4.03
CA ARG A 317 -25.87 1.41 2.87
C ARG A 317 -26.78 1.67 1.68
N SER A 318 -28.06 1.86 1.95
CA SER A 318 -29.09 2.10 0.96
C SER A 318 -29.63 3.51 1.08
N ARG A 319 -29.93 4.11 -0.07
CA ARG A 319 -30.55 5.41 -0.14
C ARG A 319 -31.57 5.47 -1.26
N VAL A 320 -32.76 5.96 -0.98
CA VAL A 320 -33.73 6.36 -2.00
C VAL A 320 -33.81 7.87 -2.02
N ARG A 321 -33.72 8.46 -3.19
CA ARG A 321 -33.95 9.88 -3.38
C ARG A 321 -35.07 10.07 -4.38
N VAL A 322 -35.92 11.04 -4.10
CA VAL A 322 -36.93 11.56 -5.02
C VAL A 322 -36.76 13.07 -5.05
N SER A 323 -36.73 13.65 -6.24
CA SER A 323 -36.71 15.12 -6.39
C SER A 323 -37.52 15.57 -7.59
N ASN A 324 -38.11 16.76 -7.45
CA ASN A 324 -38.74 17.49 -8.52
C ASN A 324 -38.15 18.90 -8.58
N GLU A 325 -37.91 19.40 -9.78
CA GLU A 325 -37.36 20.73 -10.02
C GLU A 325 -38.10 21.39 -11.18
N TYR A 326 -38.51 22.64 -10.98
CA TYR A 326 -39.01 23.54 -12.01
C TYR A 326 -37.95 24.61 -12.29
N VAL A 327 -37.71 24.88 -13.57
CA VAL A 327 -36.67 25.81 -14.04
C VAL A 327 -37.28 26.70 -15.11
N ASP A 328 -37.02 28.00 -15.03
CA ASP A 328 -37.50 29.01 -15.97
C ASP A 328 -36.38 29.99 -16.34
N PHE A 329 -36.14 30.16 -17.63
CA PHE A 329 -35.10 31.06 -18.15
C PHE A 329 -35.67 32.41 -18.62
N ASN A 330 -36.99 32.62 -18.58
CA ASN A 330 -37.64 33.76 -19.21
C ASN A 330 -38.80 34.34 -18.40
N ARG A 331 -38.53 34.69 -17.14
CA ARG A 331 -39.43 35.44 -16.25
C ARG A 331 -40.86 34.88 -16.16
N PHE A 332 -40.99 33.56 -16.14
CA PHE A 332 -42.27 32.83 -16.10
C PHE A 332 -43.20 33.08 -17.30
N LYS A 333 -42.65 33.49 -18.45
CA LYS A 333 -43.41 33.55 -19.71
C LYS A 333 -43.81 32.17 -20.24
N GLY A 334 -43.20 31.11 -19.74
CA GLY A 334 -43.57 29.72 -20.07
C GLY A 334 -43.04 29.21 -21.41
N ASN A 335 -42.14 29.95 -22.06
CA ASN A 335 -41.57 29.61 -23.38
C ASN A 335 -40.10 29.15 -23.34
N ASP A 336 -39.44 29.20 -22.17
CA ASP A 336 -38.12 28.59 -21.92
C ASP A 336 -38.09 28.05 -20.48
N VAL A 337 -38.70 26.89 -20.29
CA VAL A 337 -39.02 26.28 -19.00
C VAL A 337 -38.91 24.78 -19.08
N TYR A 338 -38.51 24.13 -17.99
CA TYR A 338 -38.69 22.69 -17.86
C TYR A 338 -38.98 22.28 -16.42
N ASN A 339 -39.60 21.11 -16.29
CA ASN A 339 -39.73 20.36 -15.07
C ASN A 339 -38.93 19.05 -15.18
N LEU A 340 -38.15 18.76 -14.14
CA LEU A 340 -37.38 17.53 -14.00
C LEU A 340 -37.82 16.80 -12.74
N PHE A 341 -38.37 15.60 -12.91
CA PHE A 341 -38.58 14.62 -11.86
C PHE A 341 -37.49 13.54 -11.96
N GLU A 342 -36.81 13.22 -10.86
CA GLU A 342 -35.86 12.09 -10.81
C GLU A 342 -36.06 11.32 -9.50
N ALA A 343 -36.05 9.98 -9.60
CA ALA A 343 -36.06 9.08 -8.46
C ALA A 343 -34.95 8.02 -8.64
N ASP A 344 -34.18 7.78 -7.58
CA ASP A 344 -33.04 6.88 -7.60
C ASP A 344 -32.89 6.05 -6.34
N PHE A 345 -32.27 4.89 -6.50
CA PHE A 345 -31.79 4.01 -5.46
C PHE A 345 -30.28 3.90 -5.55
N LEU A 346 -29.59 4.18 -4.44
CA LEU A 346 -28.15 4.05 -4.30
C LEU A 346 -27.82 2.95 -3.29
N TYR A 347 -26.85 2.12 -3.64
CA TYR A 347 -26.29 1.07 -2.80
C TYR A 347 -24.77 1.23 -2.68
N ARG A 348 -24.26 1.28 -1.45
CA ARG A 348 -22.83 1.40 -1.15
C ARG A 348 -22.21 0.02 -0.94
N VAL A 349 -21.23 -0.30 -1.77
CA VAL A 349 -20.46 -1.55 -1.72
C VAL A 349 -19.23 -1.38 -0.82
N TYR A 350 -18.69 -0.16 -0.70
CA TYR A 350 -17.50 0.19 0.10
C TYR A 350 -16.21 -0.50 -0.37
N THR A 351 -16.08 -0.76 -1.68
CA THR A 351 -14.82 -1.21 -2.31
C THR A 351 -14.30 -0.14 -3.29
N THR A 352 -13.38 -0.49 -4.20
CA THR A 352 -12.97 0.38 -5.31
C THR A 352 -14.18 0.85 -6.12
N VAL A 353 -15.15 -0.04 -6.37
CA VAL A 353 -16.49 0.37 -6.78
C VAL A 353 -17.22 0.72 -5.49
N HIS A 354 -17.26 2.01 -5.15
CA HIS A 354 -17.78 2.47 -3.87
C HIS A 354 -19.30 2.39 -3.81
N ALA A 355 -19.98 2.82 -4.87
CA ALA A 355 -21.44 2.83 -4.92
C ALA A 355 -21.96 2.54 -6.33
N VAL A 356 -23.17 1.96 -6.37
CA VAL A 356 -23.98 1.79 -7.57
C VAL A 356 -25.30 2.51 -7.35
N ARG A 357 -25.72 3.31 -8.33
CA ARG A 357 -27.02 3.96 -8.34
C ARG A 357 -27.79 3.56 -9.58
N VAL A 358 -29.07 3.32 -9.41
CA VAL A 358 -30.02 3.10 -10.51
C VAL A 358 -31.23 3.96 -10.28
N GLY A 359 -31.82 4.48 -11.36
CA GLY A 359 -32.96 5.37 -11.22
C GLY A 359 -33.69 5.58 -12.53
N PHE A 360 -34.71 6.42 -12.45
CA PHE A 360 -35.47 6.88 -13.59
C PHE A 360 -35.82 8.36 -13.43
N GLY A 361 -36.06 9.02 -14.55
CA GLY A 361 -36.44 10.42 -14.57
C GLY A 361 -37.44 10.72 -15.67
N ASN A 362 -38.16 11.81 -15.46
CA ASN A 362 -39.03 12.43 -16.44
C ASN A 362 -38.65 13.91 -16.56
N TYR A 363 -38.22 14.28 -17.76
CA TYR A 363 -37.90 15.64 -18.15
C TYR A 363 -38.98 16.10 -19.12
N ARG A 364 -39.62 17.24 -18.85
CA ARG A 364 -40.61 17.86 -19.73
C ARG A 364 -40.42 19.35 -19.74
N GLY A 365 -40.45 19.98 -20.90
CA GLY A 365 -40.31 21.42 -20.98
C GLY A 365 -40.69 21.97 -22.32
N THR A 366 -40.49 23.27 -22.43
CA THR A 366 -40.69 24.06 -23.64
C THR A 366 -39.46 24.95 -23.79
N GLY A 367 -38.81 24.92 -24.95
CA GLY A 367 -37.66 25.79 -25.25
C GLY A 367 -37.94 26.64 -26.48
N THR A 368 -37.49 27.88 -26.47
CA THR A 368 -37.55 28.75 -27.63
C THR A 368 -36.14 29.29 -27.88
N PRO A 369 -35.66 29.30 -29.14
CA PRO A 369 -34.38 29.92 -29.46
C PRO A 369 -34.32 31.36 -28.94
N ARG A 370 -33.18 31.79 -28.41
CA ARG A 370 -33.02 33.08 -27.73
C ARG A 370 -33.46 34.27 -28.58
N ALA A 371 -33.23 34.20 -29.89
CA ALA A 371 -33.63 35.25 -30.83
C ALA A 371 -35.16 35.44 -30.95
N GLN A 372 -35.95 34.47 -30.47
CA GLN A 372 -37.41 34.40 -30.59
C GLN A 372 -38.12 34.46 -29.23
N LEU A 373 -37.40 34.54 -28.11
CA LEU A 373 -37.97 34.52 -26.75
C LEU A 373 -38.92 35.68 -26.44
N ASP A 374 -38.80 36.78 -27.16
CA ASP A 374 -39.64 37.98 -27.02
C ASP A 374 -40.80 38.04 -28.02
N ASP A 375 -40.88 37.09 -28.97
CA ASP A 375 -41.99 37.01 -29.91
C ASP A 375 -43.09 36.08 -29.37
N PRO A 376 -44.23 36.62 -28.89
CA PRO A 376 -45.31 35.79 -28.35
C PRO A 376 -46.04 34.98 -29.42
N SER A 377 -45.81 35.24 -30.71
CA SER A 377 -46.44 34.51 -31.81
C SER A 377 -45.76 33.19 -32.15
N ILE A 378 -44.52 32.99 -31.69
CA ILE A 378 -43.75 31.77 -31.92
C ILE A 378 -43.94 30.85 -30.70
N PRO A 379 -44.67 29.72 -30.85
CA PRO A 379 -44.77 28.76 -29.76
C PRO A 379 -43.42 28.10 -29.53
N GLY A 380 -43.03 27.93 -28.27
CA GLY A 380 -41.81 27.19 -27.94
C GLY A 380 -41.93 25.71 -28.31
N GLU A 381 -40.78 25.10 -28.59
CA GLU A 381 -40.65 23.68 -28.90
C GLU A 381 -40.82 22.85 -27.62
N GLU A 382 -41.79 21.94 -27.64
CA GLU A 382 -42.02 21.01 -26.53
C GLU A 382 -41.00 19.87 -26.56
N VAL A 383 -40.21 19.76 -25.49
CA VAL A 383 -39.27 18.66 -25.29
C VAL A 383 -39.75 17.72 -24.18
N GLY A 384 -39.47 16.43 -24.35
CA GLY A 384 -39.85 15.42 -23.38
C GLY A 384 -38.93 14.21 -23.44
N TYR A 385 -38.45 13.77 -22.28
CA TYR A 385 -37.57 12.62 -22.14
C TYR A 385 -37.91 11.82 -20.88
N THR A 386 -38.34 10.58 -21.07
CA THR A 386 -38.52 9.63 -19.97
C THR A 386 -37.41 8.60 -20.04
N TYR A 387 -36.61 8.50 -18.99
CA TYR A 387 -35.37 7.74 -19.03
C TYR A 387 -35.12 6.91 -17.78
N GLY A 388 -34.36 5.84 -17.96
CA GLY A 388 -33.68 5.12 -16.89
C GLY A 388 -32.19 5.42 -16.92
N PHE A 389 -31.51 5.21 -15.79
CA PHE A 389 -30.06 5.36 -15.72
C PHE A 389 -29.41 4.43 -14.71
N SER A 390 -28.12 4.23 -14.92
CA SER A 390 -27.20 3.59 -13.96
C SER A 390 -25.97 4.47 -13.79
N GLU A 391 -25.56 4.69 -12.54
CA GLU A 391 -24.35 5.42 -12.19
C GLU A 391 -23.44 4.56 -11.30
N LEU A 392 -22.15 4.56 -11.62
CA LEU A 392 -21.09 3.92 -10.84
C LEU A 392 -20.21 4.99 -10.20
N GLU A 393 -19.88 4.80 -8.94
CA GLU A 393 -18.86 5.59 -8.24
C GLU A 393 -17.61 4.74 -8.02
N VAL A 394 -16.51 5.10 -8.66
CA VAL A 394 -15.21 4.46 -8.52
C VAL A 394 -14.33 5.33 -7.62
N ARG A 395 -13.99 4.82 -6.44
CA ARG A 395 -13.18 5.53 -5.46
C ARG A 395 -11.70 5.23 -5.69
N MET A 396 -10.94 6.24 -6.09
CA MET A 396 -9.50 6.16 -6.33
C MET A 396 -8.70 6.51 -5.07
N HIS A 397 -9.26 7.34 -4.20
CA HIS A 397 -8.70 7.75 -2.90
C HIS A 397 -9.87 8.03 -1.93
N PRO A 398 -9.70 7.96 -0.59
CA PRO A 398 -10.76 8.34 0.36
C PRO A 398 -11.43 9.70 0.08
N SER A 399 -10.67 10.63 -0.52
CA SER A 399 -11.12 11.97 -0.89
C SER A 399 -11.32 12.18 -2.40
N LEU A 400 -11.19 11.15 -3.24
CA LEU A 400 -11.30 11.28 -4.70
C LEU A 400 -12.10 10.14 -5.31
N ALA A 401 -13.16 10.47 -6.04
CA ALA A 401 -13.99 9.50 -6.73
C ALA A 401 -14.35 9.97 -8.16
N LEU A 402 -14.41 9.00 -9.08
CA LEU A 402 -14.93 9.15 -10.44
C LEU A 402 -16.37 8.66 -10.47
N LEU A 403 -17.27 9.42 -11.08
CA LEU A 403 -18.68 9.06 -11.29
C LEU A 403 -18.91 8.84 -12.78
N VAL A 404 -19.56 7.74 -13.13
CA VAL A 404 -19.87 7.38 -14.51
C VAL A 404 -21.35 7.02 -14.59
N LYS A 405 -22.16 7.85 -15.26
CA LYS A 405 -23.60 7.67 -15.43
C LYS A 405 -23.95 7.48 -16.90
N GLY A 406 -24.64 6.38 -17.20
CA GLY A 406 -25.26 6.11 -18.49
C GLY A 406 -26.78 6.26 -18.39
N THR A 407 -27.40 6.89 -19.38
CA THR A 407 -28.85 7.12 -19.46
C THR A 407 -29.40 6.58 -20.77
N ALA A 408 -30.60 6.02 -20.72
CA ALA A 408 -31.33 5.57 -21.90
C ALA A 408 -32.83 5.84 -21.68
N GLY A 409 -33.50 6.37 -22.69
CA GLY A 409 -34.89 6.79 -22.56
C GLY A 409 -35.56 7.04 -23.89
N VAL A 410 -36.81 7.49 -23.84
CA VAL A 410 -37.66 7.72 -25.00
C VAL A 410 -38.05 9.20 -25.05
N THR A 411 -37.91 9.80 -26.23
CA THR A 411 -38.41 11.11 -26.61
C THR A 411 -39.56 10.96 -27.63
N ARG A 412 -40.12 12.08 -28.11
CA ARG A 412 -41.11 12.06 -29.19
C ARG A 412 -40.55 11.45 -30.47
N ASP A 413 -39.24 11.61 -30.71
CA ASP A 413 -38.55 11.15 -31.92
C ASP A 413 -37.93 9.75 -31.77
N GLY A 414 -38.15 9.07 -30.62
CA GLY A 414 -37.75 7.68 -30.40
C GLY A 414 -36.75 7.48 -29.26
N LEU A 415 -35.96 6.41 -29.35
CA LEU A 415 -35.00 6.04 -28.30
C LEU A 415 -33.77 6.95 -28.34
N LYS A 416 -33.40 7.51 -27.18
CA LYS A 416 -32.25 8.40 -27.00
C LYS A 416 -31.40 7.96 -25.82
N GLY A 417 -30.11 8.19 -25.93
CA GLY A 417 -29.12 7.91 -24.91
C GLY A 417 -28.40 9.18 -24.45
N GLY A 418 -27.79 9.09 -23.28
CA GLY A 418 -26.96 10.15 -22.74
C GLY A 418 -25.91 9.60 -21.79
N PHE A 419 -24.92 10.43 -21.49
CA PHE A 419 -23.77 10.07 -20.70
C PHE A 419 -23.36 11.24 -19.81
N ASP A 420 -22.93 10.93 -18.59
CA ASP A 420 -22.53 11.91 -17.58
C ASP A 420 -21.28 11.39 -16.84
N LEU A 421 -20.25 12.23 -16.81
CA LEU A 421 -19.01 11.99 -16.08
C LEU A 421 -18.87 13.01 -14.96
N GLY A 422 -18.43 12.53 -13.80
CA GLY A 422 -18.16 13.39 -12.65
C GLY A 422 -16.86 13.07 -11.96
N LEU A 423 -16.23 14.09 -11.37
CA LEU A 423 -15.13 13.95 -10.43
C LEU A 423 -15.53 14.58 -9.10
N ARG A 424 -15.43 13.81 -8.01
CA ARG A 424 -15.72 14.28 -6.65
C ARG A 424 -14.45 14.32 -5.82
N ILE A 425 -14.20 15.46 -5.20
CA ILE A 425 -13.12 15.69 -4.24
C ILE A 425 -13.75 15.94 -2.86
N GLY A 426 -13.47 15.09 -1.88
CA GLY A 426 -13.99 15.20 -0.50
C GLY A 426 -14.83 13.99 -0.07
N SER A 427 -15.76 14.20 0.88
CA SER A 427 -16.66 13.16 1.40
C SER A 427 -17.98 13.08 0.60
N GLU A 428 -18.60 11.92 0.52
CA GLU A 428 -19.92 11.75 -0.13
C GLU A 428 -21.05 12.40 0.70
N THR A 429 -20.96 12.29 2.02
CA THR A 429 -21.98 12.76 2.98
C THR A 429 -21.58 14.04 3.72
N GLY A 430 -20.42 14.62 3.37
CA GLY A 430 -19.91 15.83 4.02
C GLY A 430 -19.44 16.85 2.99
N THR A 431 -18.40 17.61 3.35
CA THR A 431 -17.84 18.60 2.44
C THR A 431 -17.20 17.97 1.21
N SER A 432 -17.66 18.38 0.03
CA SER A 432 -17.08 17.95 -1.24
C SER A 432 -17.26 18.96 -2.36
N LEU A 433 -16.31 18.94 -3.30
CA LEU A 433 -16.37 19.59 -4.59
C LEU A 433 -16.69 18.55 -5.66
N LEU A 434 -17.68 18.82 -6.50
CA LEU A 434 -18.12 17.94 -7.56
C LEU A 434 -18.09 18.70 -8.89
N ILE A 435 -17.35 18.15 -9.86
CA ILE A 435 -17.28 18.64 -11.23
C ILE A 435 -18.00 17.62 -12.10
N ARG A 436 -18.99 18.00 -12.90
CA ARG A 436 -19.66 17.07 -13.83
C ARG A 436 -19.79 17.65 -15.23
N GLY A 437 -19.86 16.75 -16.21
CA GLY A 437 -20.25 17.04 -17.58
C GLY A 437 -21.23 15.98 -18.05
N ALA A 438 -22.34 16.38 -18.64
CA ALA A 438 -23.35 15.49 -19.16
C ALA A 438 -23.79 15.91 -20.57
N THR A 439 -24.18 14.93 -21.38
CA THR A 439 -24.78 15.12 -22.70
C THR A 439 -25.93 14.14 -22.86
N ILE A 440 -27.08 14.62 -23.33
CA ILE A 440 -28.25 13.81 -23.65
C ILE A 440 -28.68 14.19 -25.06
N ALA A 441 -28.79 13.19 -25.94
CA ALA A 441 -29.18 13.41 -27.32
C ALA A 441 -30.53 14.16 -27.38
N ASP A 442 -30.58 15.19 -28.23
CA ASP A 442 -31.73 16.08 -28.50
C ASP A 442 -32.23 16.96 -27.35
N ILE A 443 -31.62 16.88 -26.17
CA ILE A 443 -31.92 17.80 -25.04
C ILE A 443 -30.79 18.81 -24.88
N GLY A 444 -29.54 18.36 -24.99
CA GLY A 444 -28.37 19.21 -24.91
C GLY A 444 -27.28 18.66 -24.01
N ALA A 445 -26.38 19.56 -23.62
CA ALA A 445 -25.25 19.32 -22.75
C ALA A 445 -25.30 20.26 -21.54
N ARG A 446 -24.66 19.80 -20.46
CA ARG A 446 -24.45 20.61 -19.25
C ARG A 446 -23.09 20.32 -18.63
N GLY A 447 -22.45 21.35 -18.12
CA GLY A 447 -21.31 21.25 -17.22
C GLY A 447 -21.67 21.86 -15.88
N SER A 448 -21.30 21.23 -14.76
CA SER A 448 -21.56 21.78 -13.44
C SER A 448 -20.36 21.70 -12.49
N LEU A 449 -20.32 22.67 -11.58
CA LEU A 449 -19.41 22.75 -10.45
C LEU A 449 -20.25 22.95 -9.19
N ALA A 450 -20.26 21.96 -8.29
CA ALA A 450 -21.02 21.99 -7.06
C ALA A 450 -20.10 21.87 -5.84
N LEU A 451 -20.26 22.76 -4.86
CA LEU A 451 -19.67 22.67 -3.54
C LEU A 451 -20.77 22.28 -2.55
N SER A 452 -20.64 21.14 -1.90
CA SER A 452 -21.48 20.73 -0.77
C SER A 452 -20.69 20.89 0.52
N TRP A 453 -21.35 21.33 1.59
CA TRP A 453 -20.74 21.45 2.91
C TRP A 453 -21.73 21.11 4.02
N ASP A 454 -21.19 20.57 5.12
CA ASP A 454 -21.94 20.19 6.32
C ASP A 454 -21.40 20.93 7.56
N ALA A 455 -21.18 22.24 7.41
CA ALA A 455 -20.64 23.08 8.48
C ALA A 455 -21.71 23.41 9.55
N VAL A 456 -23.00 23.32 9.20
CA VAL A 456 -24.12 23.59 10.11
C VAL A 456 -24.80 22.25 10.41
N LYS A 457 -24.68 21.82 11.67
CA LYS A 457 -25.22 20.55 12.15
C LYS A 457 -26.69 20.37 11.74
N ASN A 458 -27.00 19.26 11.05
CA ASN A 458 -28.32 18.88 10.55
C ASN A 458 -28.89 19.75 9.41
N TRP A 459 -28.07 20.63 8.82
CA TRP A 459 -28.45 21.49 7.72
C TRP A 459 -27.43 21.37 6.58
N PRO A 460 -27.43 20.22 5.85
CA PRO A 460 -26.56 20.07 4.69
C PRO A 460 -26.91 21.13 3.65
N MET A 461 -25.88 21.78 3.10
CA MET A 461 -26.03 22.85 2.12
C MET A 461 -25.17 22.59 0.90
N SER A 462 -25.59 23.11 -0.25
CA SER A 462 -24.76 23.16 -1.44
C SER A 462 -25.01 24.39 -2.29
N ALA A 463 -23.96 24.81 -2.99
CA ALA A 463 -24.02 25.80 -4.04
C ALA A 463 -23.49 25.17 -5.34
N GLU A 464 -24.19 25.37 -6.44
CA GLU A 464 -23.85 24.78 -7.73
C GLU A 464 -23.98 25.82 -8.84
N VAL A 465 -22.99 25.84 -9.72
CA VAL A 465 -23.02 26.61 -10.97
C VAL A 465 -23.14 25.62 -12.12
N VAL A 466 -24.11 25.82 -13.00
CA VAL A 466 -24.34 25.00 -14.18
C VAL A 466 -24.24 25.86 -15.42
N VAL A 467 -23.52 25.39 -16.43
CA VAL A 467 -23.53 25.94 -17.80
C VAL A 467 -24.22 24.91 -18.68
N THR A 468 -25.28 25.30 -19.39
CA THR A 468 -26.13 24.35 -20.13
C THR A 468 -26.82 24.98 -21.33
N ASN A 469 -27.12 24.20 -22.36
CA ASN A 469 -28.00 24.57 -23.46
C ASN A 469 -29.35 23.81 -23.47
N GLU A 470 -29.67 23.08 -22.40
CA GLU A 470 -30.99 22.50 -22.19
C GLU A 470 -32.06 23.63 -22.14
N PRO A 471 -33.30 23.44 -22.61
CA PRO A 471 -33.91 22.18 -23.04
C PRO A 471 -33.72 21.76 -24.52
N ILE A 472 -33.33 22.66 -25.43
CA ILE A 472 -33.34 22.41 -26.89
C ILE A 472 -31.95 22.31 -27.54
N GLY A 473 -30.87 22.48 -26.76
CA GLY A 473 -29.50 22.29 -27.25
C GLY A 473 -28.91 23.45 -28.07
N GLU A 474 -29.59 24.59 -28.19
CA GLU A 474 -29.13 25.70 -29.03
C GLU A 474 -28.32 26.77 -28.26
N ASP A 475 -28.96 27.47 -27.32
CA ASP A 475 -28.37 28.61 -26.62
C ASP A 475 -27.77 28.22 -25.26
N LEU A 476 -26.53 28.64 -25.00
CA LEU A 476 -25.92 28.49 -23.69
C LEU A 476 -26.59 29.41 -22.66
N GLY A 477 -26.83 28.87 -21.48
CA GLY A 477 -27.29 29.56 -20.29
C GLY A 477 -26.48 29.16 -19.07
N VAL A 478 -26.58 29.98 -18.03
CA VAL A 478 -25.95 29.75 -16.72
C VAL A 478 -27.04 29.63 -15.67
N ARG A 479 -26.89 28.68 -14.75
CA ARG A 479 -27.76 28.50 -13.59
C ARG A 479 -26.93 28.59 -12.33
N LEU A 480 -27.41 29.39 -11.38
CA LEU A 480 -26.89 29.46 -10.02
C LEU A 480 -27.89 28.77 -9.11
N ILE A 481 -27.47 27.71 -8.44
CA ILE A 481 -28.34 26.85 -7.65
C ILE A 481 -27.85 26.87 -6.21
N TYR A 482 -28.78 27.02 -5.27
CA TYR A 482 -28.53 26.85 -3.86
C TYR A 482 -29.50 25.81 -3.30
N THR A 483 -28.97 24.82 -2.58
CA THR A 483 -29.76 23.76 -1.95
C THR A 483 -29.53 23.80 -0.45
N VAL A 484 -30.62 23.67 0.32
CA VAL A 484 -30.60 23.51 1.77
C VAL A 484 -31.43 22.28 2.14
N GLY A 485 -30.86 21.42 2.97
CA GLY A 485 -31.52 20.24 3.51
C GLY A 485 -31.76 20.33 5.00
N ARG A 486 -32.66 19.49 5.49
CA ARG A 486 -32.87 19.25 6.92
C ARG A 486 -33.24 17.79 7.15
N SER A 487 -32.56 17.14 8.09
CA SER A 487 -32.94 15.82 8.58
C SER A 487 -34.16 15.95 9.50
N ILE A 488 -35.29 15.40 9.06
CA ILE A 488 -36.54 15.37 9.83
C ILE A 488 -36.51 14.22 10.83
N THR A 489 -35.93 13.10 10.41
CA THR A 489 -35.67 11.92 11.23
C THR A 489 -34.25 11.42 10.93
N PRO A 490 -33.71 10.44 11.69
CA PRO A 490 -32.41 9.83 11.37
C PRO A 490 -32.33 9.12 10.00
N TRP A 491 -33.47 8.93 9.32
CA TRP A 491 -33.57 8.19 8.05
C TRP A 491 -34.28 8.98 6.96
N LEU A 492 -34.72 10.22 7.21
CA LEU A 492 -35.42 11.06 6.26
C LEU A 492 -34.88 12.49 6.26
N ASP A 493 -34.37 12.92 5.11
CA ASP A 493 -34.04 14.31 4.82
C ASP A 493 -35.05 14.92 3.86
N VAL A 494 -35.36 16.18 4.09
CA VAL A 494 -36.11 17.03 3.15
C VAL A 494 -35.16 18.12 2.65
N THR A 495 -35.14 18.34 1.34
CA THR A 495 -34.31 19.36 0.70
C THR A 495 -35.16 20.35 -0.08
N GLY A 496 -34.81 21.62 0.03
CA GLY A 496 -35.32 22.71 -0.80
C GLY A 496 -34.21 23.25 -1.68
N ARG A 497 -34.55 23.54 -2.93
CA ARG A 497 -33.65 24.11 -3.93
C ARG A 497 -34.26 25.39 -4.47
N VAL A 498 -33.44 26.43 -4.55
CA VAL A 498 -33.74 27.66 -5.28
C VAL A 498 -32.66 27.88 -6.32
N SER A 499 -33.04 28.43 -7.46
CA SER A 499 -32.06 28.73 -8.51
C SER A 499 -32.43 30.00 -9.26
N TYR A 500 -31.41 30.63 -9.84
CA TYR A 500 -31.53 31.75 -10.76
C TYR A 500 -30.85 31.39 -12.08
N GLN A 501 -31.56 31.57 -13.19
CA GLN A 501 -31.13 31.17 -14.51
C GLN A 501 -30.96 32.38 -15.42
N LEU A 502 -29.98 32.34 -16.31
CA LEU A 502 -29.61 33.42 -17.24
C LEU A 502 -29.30 32.82 -18.61
N ARG A 503 -30.00 33.25 -19.66
CA ARG A 503 -29.52 33.09 -21.06
C ARG A 503 -28.71 34.32 -21.47
N ASP A 504 -29.23 35.49 -21.16
CA ASP A 504 -28.58 36.79 -21.35
C ASP A 504 -29.10 37.83 -20.34
N ILE A 505 -28.81 39.12 -20.58
CA ILE A 505 -29.21 40.23 -19.70
C ILE A 505 -30.74 40.47 -19.66
N ASN A 506 -31.47 40.05 -20.69
CA ASN A 506 -32.91 40.25 -20.83
C ASN A 506 -33.70 39.00 -20.45
N HIS A 507 -33.08 37.82 -20.61
CA HIS A 507 -33.69 36.52 -20.40
C HIS A 507 -33.11 35.86 -19.15
N SER A 508 -33.84 36.01 -18.05
CA SER A 508 -33.54 35.37 -16.78
C SER A 508 -34.81 34.87 -16.10
N GLY A 509 -34.67 33.93 -15.19
CA GLY A 509 -35.81 33.42 -14.42
C GLY A 509 -35.39 32.68 -13.17
N LEU A 510 -36.40 32.20 -12.45
CA LEU A 510 -36.25 31.54 -11.17
C LEU A 510 -36.67 30.09 -11.27
N GLY A 511 -35.98 29.24 -10.51
CA GLY A 511 -36.30 27.83 -10.40
C GLY A 511 -36.47 27.41 -8.95
N PHE A 512 -37.31 26.41 -8.73
CA PHE A 512 -37.63 25.86 -7.42
C PHE A 512 -37.59 24.35 -7.49
N GLY A 513 -37.07 23.71 -6.46
CA GLY A 513 -37.07 22.27 -6.36
C GLY A 513 -37.29 21.79 -4.94
N LEU A 514 -37.85 20.59 -4.83
CA LEU A 514 -38.02 19.87 -3.58
C LEU A 514 -37.46 18.46 -3.75
N GLY A 515 -36.86 17.96 -2.69
CA GLY A 515 -36.35 16.60 -2.63
C GLY A 515 -36.60 15.95 -1.29
N THR A 516 -36.69 14.63 -1.31
CA THR A 516 -36.72 13.78 -0.12
C THR A 516 -35.70 12.68 -0.29
N THR A 517 -34.96 12.41 0.77
CA THR A 517 -33.95 11.35 0.80
C THR A 517 -34.21 10.44 1.98
N PHE A 518 -34.34 9.15 1.71
CA PHE A 518 -34.49 8.10 2.69
C PHE A 518 -33.20 7.30 2.78
N HIS A 519 -32.65 7.11 3.97
CA HIS A 519 -31.43 6.31 4.19
C HIS A 519 -31.72 5.18 5.18
N TRP A 520 -31.23 3.97 4.89
CA TRP A 520 -31.36 2.82 5.78
C TRP A 520 -30.30 1.73 5.53
#